data_AF-A0A0D9W5G8-F1
#
_entry.id   AF-A0A0D9W5G8-F1
#
_cell.length_a   1.000
_cell.length_b   1.000
_cell.length_c   1.000
_cell.angle_alpha   90.00
_cell.angle_beta   90.00
_cell.angle_gamma   90.00
#
_symmetry.space_group_name_H-M   'P 1'
#
loop_
_entity.id
_entity.type
_entity.pdbx_description
1 polymer ?
#
loop_
_entity_poly.entity_id
_entity_poly.type
_entity_poly.pdbx_seq_one_letter_code
_entity_poly.pdbx_strand_id
1 'polypeptide(L)'
;MLVSHQCFYIKPHSDIFGFRKLRRLHLRRVKIIGNLSGLLLNCLSLQILEITMCSGVNILNVPQQLDKLTHLLVCNTSGQMIEFHVPALSHFGYIGTDIPIVLHGCSKLKWTYLSFLKTYREEDNNKVLGHVFHGIPSVSAVKVLTVHADINAKLPVWSSQMQMLTTGPASMFMNLRYLTYEITVSTTDPDSHSGILQLAPHLSFAPQLEALELHKQMSYQVSRGHFWHGEGVSHHLPRHDHLRIVYMTGFRCYRAQAGLMCSILEMGAALEHVAVEPMTRISYNIELINSDIPVDKICEWAHRASKRFGKAITVVKPP
;
A
#
# COMPACT_ATOMS: atom_id res chain seq x y z
N MET A 1 -25.62 23.97 -15.36
CA MET A 1 -25.57 23.64 -13.93
C MET A 1 -24.25 24.17 -13.38
N LEU A 2 -24.27 25.39 -12.84
CA LEU A 2 -23.09 26.10 -12.34
C LEU A 2 -22.67 25.51 -10.99
N VAL A 3 -21.60 24.70 -10.98
CA VAL A 3 -20.97 24.26 -9.74
C VAL A 3 -19.95 25.32 -9.34
N SER A 4 -20.31 26.16 -8.36
CA SER A 4 -19.38 27.13 -7.77
C SER A 4 -18.34 26.38 -6.91
N HIS A 5 -17.19 26.09 -7.49
CA HIS A 5 -16.00 25.78 -6.69
C HIS A 5 -15.49 27.09 -6.07
N GLN A 6 -15.91 27.40 -4.84
CA GLN A 6 -15.22 28.40 -4.02
C GLN A 6 -13.82 27.87 -3.70
N CYS A 7 -12.86 28.18 -4.57
CA CYS A 7 -11.44 28.03 -4.27
C CYS A 7 -11.05 29.15 -3.30
N PHE A 8 -10.74 28.78 -2.06
CA PHE A 8 -10.13 29.71 -1.11
C PHE A 8 -8.66 29.87 -1.49
N TYR A 9 -8.20 31.12 -1.52
CA TYR A 9 -6.80 31.45 -1.76
C TYR A 9 -6.15 31.76 -0.43
N ILE A 10 -5.07 31.05 -0.11
CA ILE A 10 -4.16 31.46 0.95
C ILE A 10 -2.90 32.00 0.28
N LYS A 11 -2.57 33.24 0.61
CA LYS A 11 -1.27 33.84 0.35
C LYS A 11 -0.53 33.88 1.69
N PRO A 12 0.23 32.84 2.04
CA PRO A 12 0.95 32.83 3.30
C PRO A 12 2.07 33.86 3.21
N HIS A 13 1.88 34.99 3.88
CA HIS A 13 2.96 35.93 4.16
C HIS A 13 3.76 35.41 5.35
N SER A 14 5.08 35.47 5.26
CA SER A 14 6.02 35.15 6.35
C SER A 14 5.71 35.93 7.64
N ASP A 15 5.03 37.05 7.52
CA ASP A 15 4.83 38.04 8.57
C ASP A 15 3.53 37.82 9.37
N ILE A 16 2.79 36.73 9.10
CA ILE A 16 1.61 36.36 9.89
C ILE A 16 2.05 35.75 11.22
N PHE A 17 2.34 36.60 12.19
CA PHE A 17 2.53 36.23 13.59
C PHE A 17 1.16 36.02 14.25
N GLY A 18 0.77 34.78 14.60
CA GLY A 18 -0.50 34.59 15.31
C GLY A 18 -0.89 33.16 15.66
N PHE A 19 -0.42 32.16 14.91
CA PHE A 19 -0.91 30.78 15.05
C PHE A 19 -0.09 29.91 16.02
N ARG A 20 0.66 30.51 16.96
CA ARG A 20 1.54 29.78 17.87
C ARG A 20 0.83 28.77 18.77
N LYS A 21 -0.48 28.92 18.99
CA LYS A 21 -1.33 27.98 19.76
C LYS A 21 -2.08 26.97 18.88
N LEU A 22 -2.03 27.11 17.55
CA LEU A 22 -2.75 26.25 16.63
C LEU A 22 -2.20 24.83 16.72
N ARG A 23 -3.07 23.86 17.02
CA ARG A 23 -2.71 22.44 17.16
C ARG A 23 -3.13 21.60 15.96
N ARG A 24 -4.11 22.05 15.19
CA ARG A 24 -4.66 21.32 14.04
C ARG A 24 -4.86 22.30 12.89
N LEU A 25 -4.36 21.94 11.72
CA LEU A 25 -4.52 22.71 10.50
C LEU A 25 -5.01 21.75 9.41
N HIS A 26 -6.22 22.01 8.91
CA HIS A 26 -6.78 21.29 7.78
C HIS A 26 -6.94 22.28 6.63
N LEU A 27 -6.16 22.08 5.57
CA LEU A 27 -6.29 22.79 4.30
C LEU A 27 -7.07 21.90 3.34
N ARG A 28 -8.26 22.34 2.92
CA ARG A 28 -9.11 21.59 2.00
C ARG A 28 -9.52 22.44 0.81
N ARG A 29 -9.24 21.98 -0.41
CA ARG A 29 -9.61 22.67 -1.67
C ARG A 29 -9.08 24.12 -1.72
N VAL A 30 -7.87 24.33 -1.18
CA VAL A 30 -7.20 25.63 -1.14
C VAL A 30 -6.16 25.70 -2.25
N LYS A 31 -6.13 26.81 -3.00
CA LYS A 31 -5.01 27.15 -3.87
C LYS A 31 -3.98 27.91 -3.05
N ILE A 32 -2.81 27.31 -2.85
CA ILE A 32 -1.72 27.89 -2.09
C ILE A 32 -0.86 28.70 -3.05
N ILE A 33 -0.80 30.01 -2.82
CA ILE A 33 0.00 30.94 -3.63
C ILE A 33 1.13 31.46 -2.74
N GLY A 34 2.30 30.83 -2.81
CA GLY A 34 3.48 31.21 -2.02
C GLY A 34 4.07 30.06 -1.20
N ASN A 35 4.84 30.42 -0.17
CA ASN A 35 5.63 29.46 0.62
C ASN A 35 4.80 28.86 1.78
N LEU A 36 4.26 27.66 1.58
CA LEU A 36 3.53 26.92 2.63
C LEU A 36 4.41 26.65 3.86
N SER A 37 5.68 26.28 3.66
CA SER A 37 6.62 25.99 4.74
C SER A 37 6.81 27.22 5.65
N GLY A 38 6.81 28.42 5.07
CA GLY A 38 6.83 29.68 5.83
C GLY A 38 5.62 29.87 6.74
N LEU A 39 4.41 29.51 6.27
CA LEU A 39 3.20 29.53 7.12
C LEU A 39 3.28 28.52 8.25
N LEU A 40 3.78 27.31 7.93
CA LEU A 40 3.90 26.22 8.89
C LEU A 40 4.87 26.58 10.03
N LEU A 41 5.94 27.33 9.75
CA LEU A 41 6.85 27.85 10.79
C LEU A 41 6.18 28.77 11.81
N ASN A 42 5.06 29.41 11.46
CA ASN A 42 4.28 30.23 12.40
C ASN A 42 3.36 29.39 13.32
N CYS A 43 3.29 28.07 13.09
CA CYS A 43 2.41 27.12 13.79
C CYS A 43 3.20 26.12 14.64
N LEU A 44 4.16 26.56 15.47
CA LEU A 44 5.04 25.64 16.23
C LEU A 44 4.34 24.72 17.24
N SER A 45 3.07 24.96 17.59
CA SER A 45 2.28 24.02 18.41
C SER A 45 1.48 23.00 17.60
N LEU A 46 1.67 22.96 16.28
CA LEU A 46 0.90 22.12 15.37
C LEU A 46 1.19 20.64 15.63
N GLN A 47 0.13 19.87 15.84
CA GLN A 47 0.17 18.44 16.11
C GLN A 47 -0.38 17.63 14.93
N ILE A 48 -1.34 18.20 14.19
CA ILE A 48 -2.02 17.55 13.07
C ILE A 48 -2.03 18.51 11.88
N LEU A 49 -1.53 18.03 10.75
CA LEU A 49 -1.60 18.71 9.45
C LEU A 49 -2.31 17.81 8.44
N GLU A 50 -3.41 18.32 7.87
CA GLU A 50 -4.14 17.65 6.80
C GLU A 50 -4.19 18.57 5.58
N ILE A 51 -3.74 18.07 4.43
CA ILE A 51 -3.72 18.81 3.17
C ILE A 51 -4.49 17.99 2.14
N THR A 52 -5.68 18.46 1.77
CA THR A 52 -6.63 17.70 0.96
C THR A 52 -7.07 18.51 -0.26
N MET A 53 -6.87 17.96 -1.46
CA MET A 53 -7.27 18.59 -2.72
C MET A 53 -6.70 20.00 -2.91
N CYS A 54 -5.48 20.23 -2.42
CA CYS A 54 -4.81 21.52 -2.56
C CYS A 54 -4.02 21.59 -3.89
N SER A 55 -3.85 22.81 -4.40
CA SER A 55 -3.07 23.08 -5.61
C SER A 55 -2.06 24.21 -5.38
N GLY A 56 -1.04 24.31 -6.23
CA GLY A 56 0.01 25.32 -6.13
C GLY A 56 1.19 24.95 -5.22
N VAL A 57 1.26 23.68 -4.77
CA VAL A 57 2.39 23.13 -4.01
C VAL A 57 3.10 22.11 -4.89
N ASN A 58 4.23 22.49 -5.51
CA ASN A 58 5.01 21.57 -6.35
C ASN A 58 5.78 20.57 -5.51
N ILE A 59 6.45 21.05 -4.44
CA ILE A 59 7.16 20.24 -3.46
C ILE A 59 6.55 20.54 -2.10
N LEU A 60 5.96 19.53 -1.45
CA LEU A 60 5.48 19.68 -0.09
C LEU A 60 6.65 19.47 0.87
N ASN A 61 7.19 20.57 1.39
CA ASN A 61 8.22 20.56 2.42
C ASN A 61 7.64 20.94 3.79
N VAL A 62 7.65 19.99 4.74
CA VAL A 62 7.22 20.22 6.11
C VAL A 62 8.45 20.55 6.98
N PRO A 63 8.52 21.75 7.59
CA PRO A 63 9.69 22.17 8.36
C PRO A 63 9.96 21.27 9.57
N GLN A 64 11.24 20.99 9.81
CA GLN A 64 11.69 20.20 10.97
C GLN A 64 11.41 20.83 12.32
N GLN A 65 11.21 22.14 12.36
CA GLN A 65 10.87 22.91 13.55
C GLN A 65 9.48 22.58 14.10
N LEU A 66 8.64 21.86 13.34
CA LEU A 66 7.37 21.33 13.81
C LEU A 66 7.55 20.06 14.66
N ASP A 67 8.29 20.21 15.77
CA ASP A 67 8.65 19.14 16.71
C ASP A 67 7.46 18.51 17.45
N LYS A 68 6.28 19.14 17.40
CA LYS A 68 5.02 18.62 17.95
C LYS A 68 4.13 17.95 16.91
N LEU A 69 4.50 17.99 15.62
CA LEU A 69 3.69 17.41 14.56
C LEU A 69 3.80 15.88 14.64
N THR A 70 2.66 15.26 14.96
CA THR A 70 2.56 13.81 15.17
C THR A 70 1.79 13.11 14.07
N HIS A 71 0.93 13.84 13.35
CA HIS A 71 0.07 13.32 12.29
C HIS A 71 0.14 14.22 11.04
N LEU A 72 0.44 13.62 9.89
CA LEU A 72 0.43 14.27 8.58
C LEU A 72 -0.39 13.43 7.60
N LEU A 73 -1.41 14.04 6.99
CA LEU A 73 -2.18 13.45 5.91
C LEU A 73 -2.11 14.34 4.67
N VAL A 74 -1.72 13.77 3.54
CA VAL A 74 -1.70 14.43 2.24
C VAL A 74 -2.61 13.66 1.29
N CYS A 75 -3.65 14.32 0.79
CA CYS A 75 -4.67 13.71 -0.05
C CYS A 75 -4.90 14.53 -1.33
N ASN A 76 -4.80 13.85 -2.47
CA ASN A 76 -5.14 14.31 -3.82
C ASN A 76 -4.62 15.72 -4.12
N THR A 77 -3.36 16.00 -3.75
CA THR A 77 -2.71 17.31 -3.90
C THR A 77 -1.82 17.26 -5.13
N SER A 78 -1.83 18.32 -5.96
CA SER A 78 -1.16 18.36 -7.28
C SER A 78 0.38 18.50 -7.22
N GLY A 79 1.03 17.86 -6.24
CA GLY A 79 2.47 17.94 -6.03
C GLY A 79 3.25 16.97 -6.90
N GLN A 80 4.50 17.33 -7.21
CA GLN A 80 5.45 16.47 -7.90
C GLN A 80 6.22 15.58 -6.92
N MET A 81 6.34 15.99 -5.65
CA MET A 81 7.13 15.29 -4.63
C MET A 81 6.69 15.67 -3.22
N ILE A 82 6.81 14.73 -2.28
CA ILE A 82 6.70 14.97 -0.84
C ILE A 82 8.07 14.73 -0.20
N GLU A 83 8.55 15.71 0.54
CA GLU A 83 9.82 15.61 1.26
C GLU A 83 9.68 16.28 2.62
N PHE A 84 10.00 15.58 3.70
CA PHE A 84 10.02 16.23 5.01
C PHE A 84 10.97 15.55 6.00
N HIS A 85 11.41 16.36 6.96
CA HIS A 85 12.21 15.93 8.10
C HIS A 85 11.45 16.23 9.40
N VAL A 86 10.61 15.32 9.87
CA VAL A 86 9.79 15.56 11.08
C VAL A 86 10.02 14.42 12.10
N PRO A 87 10.98 14.57 13.04
CA PRO A 87 11.37 13.49 13.94
C PRO A 87 10.26 13.00 14.88
N ALA A 88 9.30 13.87 15.21
CA ALA A 88 8.19 13.54 16.09
C ALA A 88 7.01 12.87 15.39
N LEU A 89 7.04 12.77 14.05
CA LEU A 89 5.94 12.22 13.29
C LEU A 89 5.71 10.76 13.67
N SER A 90 4.46 10.43 14.00
CA SER A 90 4.05 9.10 14.45
C SER A 90 3.10 8.42 13.48
N HIS A 91 2.34 9.21 12.71
CA HIS A 91 1.37 8.76 11.72
C HIS A 91 1.54 9.57 10.44
N PHE A 92 1.66 8.86 9.32
CA PHE A 92 1.74 9.45 7.99
C PHE A 92 0.69 8.80 7.06
N GLY A 93 -0.09 9.62 6.38
CA GLY A 93 -1.06 9.20 5.39
C GLY A 93 -0.81 9.88 4.05
N TYR A 94 -0.82 9.11 2.97
CA TYR A 94 -0.78 9.61 1.60
C TYR A 94 -1.91 9.01 0.78
N ILE A 95 -2.63 9.85 0.04
CA ILE A 95 -3.63 9.45 -0.94
C ILE A 95 -3.38 10.25 -2.20
N GLY A 96 -3.06 9.62 -3.33
CA GLY A 96 -2.75 10.36 -4.56
C GLY A 96 -2.17 9.50 -5.66
N THR A 97 -1.57 10.12 -6.67
CA THR A 97 -0.88 9.41 -7.74
C THR A 97 0.49 8.92 -7.27
N ASP A 98 1.15 8.10 -8.09
CA ASP A 98 2.53 7.70 -7.82
C ASP A 98 3.47 8.92 -7.92
N ILE A 99 4.03 9.35 -6.78
CA ILE A 99 5.00 10.46 -6.68
C ILE A 99 6.11 10.05 -5.70
N PRO A 100 7.34 10.55 -5.87
CA PRO A 100 8.40 10.33 -4.89
C PRO A 100 8.02 10.86 -3.50
N ILE A 101 8.20 10.01 -2.48
CA ILE A 101 7.95 10.35 -1.07
C ILE A 101 9.23 10.09 -0.27
N VAL A 102 9.88 11.14 0.18
CA VAL A 102 11.14 11.04 0.92
C VAL A 102 10.91 11.44 2.38
N LEU A 103 11.16 10.47 3.28
CA LEU A 103 10.89 10.59 4.71
C LEU A 103 12.22 10.66 5.48
N HIS A 104 12.67 11.85 5.86
CA HIS A 104 13.93 12.01 6.57
C HIS A 104 13.74 12.02 8.09
N GLY A 105 14.60 11.32 8.83
CA GLY A 105 14.70 11.45 10.29
C GLY A 105 13.45 11.07 11.09
N CYS A 106 12.48 10.37 10.49
CA CYS A 106 11.19 10.03 11.07
C CYS A 106 11.27 8.83 12.04
N SER A 107 12.11 8.92 13.08
CA SER A 107 12.42 7.81 13.99
C SER A 107 11.26 7.35 14.88
N LYS A 108 10.23 8.18 15.05
CA LYS A 108 9.01 7.85 15.83
C LYS A 108 7.84 7.38 14.96
N LEU A 109 8.01 7.27 13.65
CA LEU A 109 6.93 6.91 12.73
C LEU A 109 6.52 5.46 12.99
N LYS A 110 5.28 5.25 13.42
CA LYS A 110 4.76 3.92 13.79
C LYS A 110 3.81 3.38 12.74
N TRP A 111 2.98 4.25 12.19
CA TRP A 111 1.90 3.88 11.29
C TRP A 111 1.97 4.68 10.00
N THR A 112 1.83 3.98 8.88
CA THR A 112 1.83 4.60 7.56
C THR A 112 0.72 4.01 6.70
N TYR A 113 -0.05 4.89 6.07
CA TYR A 113 -1.11 4.53 5.13
C TYR A 113 -0.84 5.18 3.78
N LEU A 114 -0.80 4.36 2.73
CA LEU A 114 -0.52 4.81 1.36
C LEU A 114 -1.63 4.31 0.46
N SER A 115 -2.32 5.22 -0.22
CA SER A 115 -3.40 4.89 -1.15
C SER A 115 -3.12 5.51 -2.51
N PHE A 116 -2.79 4.67 -3.48
CA PHE A 116 -2.48 5.13 -4.82
C PHE A 116 -3.71 5.07 -5.70
N LEU A 117 -4.09 6.23 -6.22
CA LEU A 117 -5.25 6.40 -7.08
C LEU A 117 -4.92 5.95 -8.51
N LYS A 118 -5.91 5.36 -9.16
CA LYS A 118 -5.83 4.95 -10.56
C LYS A 118 -5.54 6.16 -11.45
N THR A 119 -4.52 6.04 -12.27
CA THR A 119 -4.17 7.00 -13.31
C THR A 119 -4.73 6.56 -14.67
N TYR A 120 -4.85 7.50 -15.60
CA TYR A 120 -5.25 7.22 -16.98
C TYR A 120 -4.20 6.37 -17.74
N ARG A 121 -2.93 6.41 -17.31
CA ARG A 121 -1.85 5.61 -17.88
C ARG A 121 -1.81 4.27 -17.16
N GLU A 122 -2.43 3.26 -17.77
CA GLU A 122 -2.57 1.92 -17.16
C GLU A 122 -1.21 1.31 -16.74
N GLU A 123 -0.13 1.61 -17.46
CA GLU A 123 1.24 1.19 -17.17
C GLU A 123 1.79 1.69 -15.81
N ASP A 124 1.34 2.86 -15.34
CA ASP A 124 1.82 3.45 -14.09
C ASP A 124 1.11 2.84 -12.88
N ASN A 125 -0.15 2.42 -13.05
CA ASN A 125 -0.92 1.72 -12.01
C ASN A 125 -0.26 0.39 -11.60
N ASN A 126 0.46 -0.24 -12.54
CA ASN A 126 1.14 -1.52 -12.30
C ASN A 126 2.50 -1.35 -11.60
N LYS A 127 3.05 -0.12 -11.54
CA LYS A 127 4.36 0.16 -10.92
C LYS A 127 4.27 0.48 -9.43
N VAL A 128 3.08 0.82 -8.96
CA VAL A 128 2.78 1.29 -7.59
C VAL A 128 3.37 0.37 -6.52
N LEU A 129 3.28 -0.95 -6.68
CA LEU A 129 3.76 -1.90 -5.67
C LEU A 129 5.28 -1.81 -5.49
N GLY A 130 6.04 -1.76 -6.59
CA GLY A 130 7.48 -1.53 -6.54
C GLY A 130 7.84 -0.15 -5.97
N HIS A 131 7.05 0.89 -6.28
CA HIS A 131 7.29 2.23 -5.75
C HIS A 131 7.17 2.29 -4.21
N VAL A 132 6.26 1.55 -3.58
CA VAL A 132 6.17 1.53 -2.11
C VAL A 132 7.47 1.07 -1.46
N PHE A 133 8.12 0.06 -2.04
CA PHE A 133 9.38 -0.46 -1.50
C PHE A 133 10.59 0.35 -1.92
N HIS A 134 10.65 0.85 -3.15
CA HIS A 134 11.83 1.53 -3.68
C HIS A 134 11.79 3.06 -3.55
N GLY A 135 10.61 3.65 -3.70
CA GLY A 135 10.37 5.09 -3.76
C GLY A 135 10.07 5.75 -2.41
N ILE A 136 9.91 4.95 -1.34
CA ILE A 136 9.77 5.43 0.05
C ILE A 136 10.97 4.96 0.88
N PRO A 137 12.20 5.37 0.52
CA PRO A 137 13.39 4.96 1.24
C PRO A 137 13.36 5.54 2.66
N SER A 138 13.77 4.74 3.64
CA SER A 138 14.06 5.09 5.04
C SER A 138 12.91 5.12 6.07
N VAL A 139 11.88 4.30 5.90
CA VAL A 139 10.88 4.05 6.96
C VAL A 139 11.25 2.88 7.89
N SER A 140 12.52 2.79 8.26
CA SER A 140 13.00 1.73 9.15
C SER A 140 12.21 1.65 10.45
N ALA A 141 11.69 2.77 10.96
CA ALA A 141 10.92 2.85 12.21
C ALA A 141 9.46 2.34 12.12
N VAL A 142 8.87 2.26 10.91
CA VAL A 142 7.45 1.90 10.75
C VAL A 142 7.20 0.51 11.28
N LYS A 143 6.13 0.38 12.07
CA LYS A 143 5.67 -0.89 12.63
C LYS A 143 4.45 -1.43 11.91
N VAL A 144 3.60 -0.54 11.39
CA VAL A 144 2.36 -0.87 10.69
C VAL A 144 2.31 -0.11 9.37
N LEU A 145 2.18 -0.85 8.28
CA LEU A 145 2.06 -0.29 6.93
C LEU A 145 0.79 -0.82 6.28
N THR A 146 -0.06 0.09 5.82
CA THR A 146 -1.23 -0.22 5.01
C THR A 146 -1.06 0.39 3.62
N VAL A 147 -1.24 -0.42 2.59
CA VAL A 147 -1.11 -0.01 1.20
C VAL A 147 -2.40 -0.33 0.45
N HIS A 148 -3.00 0.68 -0.15
CA HIS A 148 -4.12 0.55 -1.06
C HIS A 148 -3.66 0.83 -2.50
N ALA A 149 -3.96 -0.08 -3.43
CA ALA A 149 -3.57 0.04 -4.83
C ALA A 149 -4.66 -0.49 -5.79
N ASP A 150 -4.88 0.20 -6.90
CA ASP A 150 -5.68 -0.26 -8.04
C ASP A 150 -4.73 -0.64 -9.19
N ILE A 151 -4.79 -1.89 -9.62
CA ILE A 151 -3.91 -2.50 -10.61
C ILE A 151 -4.74 -2.85 -11.85
N ASN A 152 -4.18 -2.61 -13.04
CA ASN A 152 -4.83 -2.97 -14.30
C ASN A 152 -4.01 -4.00 -15.08
N ALA A 153 -4.52 -5.21 -15.13
CA ALA A 153 -3.85 -6.39 -15.67
C ALA A 153 -3.91 -6.55 -17.19
N LYS A 154 -4.52 -5.61 -17.92
CA LYS A 154 -4.66 -5.70 -19.39
C LYS A 154 -3.33 -5.70 -20.13
N LEU A 155 -2.27 -5.17 -19.52
CA LEU A 155 -0.95 -5.06 -20.12
C LEU A 155 0.09 -5.75 -19.21
N PRO A 156 0.94 -6.65 -19.76
CA PRO A 156 1.93 -7.42 -18.99
C PRO A 156 3.16 -6.57 -18.61
N VAL A 157 2.97 -5.33 -18.14
CA VAL A 157 4.05 -4.44 -17.69
C VAL A 157 4.40 -4.76 -16.23
N TRP A 158 4.79 -6.00 -15.98
CA TRP A 158 5.27 -6.45 -14.67
C TRP A 158 6.68 -7.01 -14.72
N SER A 159 7.20 -7.38 -15.90
CA SER A 159 8.50 -8.06 -16.05
C SER A 159 9.73 -7.18 -15.80
N SER A 160 9.63 -5.84 -15.79
CA SER A 160 10.79 -4.95 -15.69
C SER A 160 11.20 -4.56 -14.26
N GLN A 161 10.39 -4.81 -13.23
CA GLN A 161 10.73 -4.41 -11.85
C GLN A 161 11.75 -5.36 -11.19
N MET A 162 11.85 -6.61 -11.65
CA MET A 162 12.77 -7.62 -11.11
C MET A 162 14.25 -7.31 -11.36
N GLN A 163 14.60 -6.63 -12.45
CA GLN A 163 16.00 -6.29 -12.78
C GLN A 163 16.61 -5.27 -11.81
N MET A 164 15.83 -4.64 -10.93
CA MET A 164 16.32 -3.72 -9.90
C MET A 164 16.59 -4.39 -8.55
N LEU A 165 16.24 -5.67 -8.37
CA LEU A 165 16.48 -6.41 -7.12
C LEU A 165 17.96 -6.75 -6.89
N THR A 166 18.81 -6.65 -7.91
CA THR A 166 20.22 -7.08 -7.85
C THR A 166 21.19 -6.00 -7.38
N THR A 167 20.76 -4.74 -7.16
CA THR A 167 21.70 -3.62 -6.90
C THR A 167 21.26 -2.58 -5.84
N GLY A 168 20.29 -2.87 -4.97
CA GLY A 168 19.82 -1.95 -3.91
C GLY A 168 19.68 -2.59 -2.53
N PRO A 169 19.76 -1.81 -1.42
CA PRO A 169 20.22 -2.30 -0.12
C PRO A 169 19.30 -3.31 0.54
N ALA A 170 19.95 -4.21 1.28
CA ALA A 170 19.36 -5.10 2.27
C ALA A 170 18.28 -4.39 3.10
N SER A 171 17.08 -4.99 3.13
CA SER A 171 16.02 -4.77 4.11
C SER A 171 15.66 -3.31 4.46
N MET A 172 14.64 -2.76 3.80
CA MET A 172 14.21 -1.36 3.94
C MET A 172 13.24 -1.12 5.11
N PHE A 173 12.53 -2.16 5.57
CA PHE A 173 11.48 -2.11 6.59
C PHE A 173 11.85 -2.91 7.84
N MET A 174 12.96 -2.54 8.48
CA MET A 174 13.56 -3.31 9.57
C MET A 174 12.69 -3.49 10.82
N ASN A 175 11.75 -2.58 11.11
CA ASN A 175 10.86 -2.70 12.28
C ASN A 175 9.40 -2.98 11.91
N LEU A 176 9.11 -3.23 10.63
CA LEU A 176 7.75 -3.50 10.18
C LEU A 176 7.28 -4.84 10.71
N ARG A 177 6.16 -4.82 11.44
CA ARG A 177 5.54 -6.00 12.07
C ARG A 177 4.19 -6.35 11.45
N TYR A 178 3.44 -5.36 10.97
CA TYR A 178 2.11 -5.54 10.41
C TYR A 178 2.05 -4.90 9.03
N LEU A 179 1.72 -5.69 8.02
CA LEU A 179 1.58 -5.25 6.63
C LEU A 179 0.19 -5.62 6.12
N THR A 180 -0.57 -4.62 5.70
CA THR A 180 -1.88 -4.82 5.06
C THR A 180 -1.85 -4.29 3.64
N TYR A 181 -2.17 -5.16 2.68
CA TYR A 181 -2.40 -4.79 1.28
C TYR A 181 -3.89 -4.84 0.97
N GLU A 182 -4.43 -3.73 0.47
CA GLU A 182 -5.76 -3.64 -0.12
C GLU A 182 -5.62 -3.42 -1.62
N ILE A 183 -5.83 -4.47 -2.41
CA ILE A 183 -5.55 -4.45 -3.84
C ILE A 183 -6.82 -4.71 -4.64
N THR A 184 -7.16 -3.77 -5.50
CA THR A 184 -8.14 -3.98 -6.56
C THR A 184 -7.42 -4.33 -7.85
N VAL A 185 -7.79 -5.43 -8.50
CA VAL A 185 -7.18 -5.85 -9.77
C VAL A 185 -8.27 -5.90 -10.83
N SER A 186 -8.14 -5.06 -11.85
CA SER A 186 -8.97 -5.09 -13.06
C SER A 186 -8.30 -6.03 -14.07
N THR A 187 -8.95 -7.14 -14.45
CA THR A 187 -8.36 -8.12 -15.39
C THR A 187 -9.41 -8.72 -16.33
N THR A 188 -8.95 -9.16 -17.50
CA THR A 188 -9.73 -9.99 -18.45
C THR A 188 -9.35 -11.47 -18.37
N ASP A 189 -8.20 -11.80 -17.80
CA ASP A 189 -7.73 -13.17 -17.56
C ASP A 189 -6.87 -13.19 -16.29
N PRO A 190 -7.38 -13.71 -15.16
CA PRO A 190 -6.68 -13.70 -13.89
C PRO A 190 -5.45 -14.63 -13.84
N ASP A 191 -5.32 -15.59 -14.76
CA ASP A 191 -4.19 -16.51 -14.83
C ASP A 191 -3.11 -16.08 -15.83
N SER A 192 -3.42 -15.14 -16.72
CA SER A 192 -2.47 -14.56 -17.68
C SER A 192 -1.34 -13.75 -17.06
N HIS A 193 -1.43 -13.45 -15.76
CA HIS A 193 -0.53 -12.49 -15.12
C HIS A 193 0.11 -12.94 -13.81
N SER A 194 1.23 -12.29 -13.48
CA SER A 194 2.01 -12.53 -12.25
C SER A 194 2.03 -11.36 -11.27
N GLY A 195 1.27 -10.27 -11.51
CA GLY A 195 1.36 -9.04 -10.71
C GLY A 195 1.30 -9.25 -9.18
N ILE A 196 0.35 -10.06 -8.69
CA ILE A 196 0.23 -10.38 -7.26
C ILE A 196 1.42 -11.21 -6.75
N LEU A 197 1.97 -12.11 -7.56
CA LEU A 197 3.10 -12.96 -7.18
C LEU A 197 4.35 -12.14 -6.90
N GLN A 198 4.49 -10.96 -7.51
CA GLN A 198 5.63 -10.07 -7.30
C GLN A 198 5.73 -9.52 -5.88
N LEU A 199 4.65 -9.58 -5.09
CA LEU A 199 4.71 -9.22 -3.67
C LEU A 199 5.66 -10.13 -2.89
N ALA A 200 5.89 -11.38 -3.34
CA ALA A 200 6.68 -12.36 -2.60
C ALA A 200 8.14 -11.89 -2.37
N PRO A 201 8.90 -11.47 -3.42
CA PRO A 201 10.22 -10.82 -3.25
C PRO A 201 10.21 -9.64 -2.28
N HIS A 202 9.17 -8.83 -2.29
CA HIS A 202 9.13 -7.63 -1.46
C HIS A 202 8.99 -7.93 0.04
N LEU A 203 8.48 -9.11 0.40
CA LEU A 203 8.45 -9.55 1.80
C LEU A 203 9.85 -9.60 2.40
N SER A 204 10.87 -9.94 1.61
CA SER A 204 12.28 -9.96 2.07
C SER A 204 12.79 -8.60 2.54
N PHE A 205 12.12 -7.50 2.19
CA PHE A 205 12.46 -6.17 2.69
C PHE A 205 12.00 -5.91 4.11
N ALA A 206 11.16 -6.78 4.69
CA ALA A 206 10.58 -6.66 6.03
C ALA A 206 10.91 -7.90 6.90
N PRO A 207 12.16 -8.05 7.37
CA PRO A 207 12.60 -9.27 8.06
C PRO A 207 11.88 -9.50 9.40
N GLN A 208 11.37 -8.46 10.05
CA GLN A 208 10.67 -8.52 11.34
C GLN A 208 9.15 -8.64 11.21
N LEU A 209 8.64 -8.92 10.01
CA LEU A 209 7.20 -8.99 9.75
C LEU A 209 6.55 -10.12 10.57
N GLU A 210 5.55 -9.79 11.37
CA GLU A 210 4.80 -10.70 12.25
C GLU A 210 3.47 -11.13 11.62
N ALA A 211 2.80 -10.21 10.93
CA ALA A 211 1.49 -10.41 10.32
C ALA A 211 1.39 -9.79 8.93
N LEU A 212 0.82 -10.54 8.00
CA LEU A 212 0.56 -10.14 6.63
C LEU A 212 -0.91 -10.34 6.28
N GLU A 213 -1.59 -9.25 5.95
CA GLU A 213 -2.97 -9.26 5.48
C GLU A 213 -3.04 -8.82 4.02
N LEU A 214 -3.68 -9.61 3.16
CA LEU A 214 -3.92 -9.26 1.76
C LEU A 214 -5.42 -9.31 1.47
N HIS A 215 -6.02 -8.14 1.39
CA HIS A 215 -7.38 -7.96 0.96
C HIS A 215 -7.43 -7.70 -0.53
N LYS A 216 -8.14 -8.56 -1.27
CA LYS A 216 -8.16 -8.50 -2.73
C LYS A 216 -9.57 -8.47 -3.30
N GLN A 217 -9.76 -7.60 -4.29
CA GLN A 217 -10.94 -7.56 -5.13
C GLN A 217 -10.51 -7.72 -6.59
N MET A 218 -10.94 -8.80 -7.23
CA MET A 218 -10.79 -9.00 -8.68
C MET A 218 -12.03 -8.46 -9.39
N SER A 219 -11.85 -7.52 -10.31
CA SER A 219 -12.90 -6.97 -11.18
C SER A 219 -12.69 -7.51 -12.60
N TYR A 220 -13.69 -8.22 -13.12
CA TYR A 220 -13.62 -8.95 -14.38
C TYR A 220 -14.33 -8.17 -15.48
N GLN A 221 -13.65 -7.97 -16.61
CA GLN A 221 -14.29 -7.32 -17.76
C GLN A 221 -14.86 -8.30 -18.80
N VAL A 222 -14.33 -9.52 -18.90
CA VAL A 222 -14.85 -10.62 -19.76
C VAL A 222 -14.41 -11.96 -19.14
N SER A 223 -15.32 -12.93 -19.02
CA SER A 223 -15.14 -14.14 -18.20
C SER A 223 -14.43 -15.30 -18.90
N ARG A 224 -13.43 -15.90 -18.23
CA ARG A 224 -13.22 -17.36 -18.00
C ARG A 224 -11.88 -17.57 -17.27
N GLY A 225 -11.86 -17.37 -15.96
CA GLY A 225 -10.72 -17.81 -15.14
C GLY A 225 -10.71 -19.33 -15.01
N HIS A 226 -9.54 -19.97 -15.09
CA HIS A 226 -9.44 -21.42 -14.93
C HIS A 226 -8.92 -21.73 -13.53
N PHE A 227 -9.44 -22.79 -12.90
CA PHE A 227 -8.84 -23.24 -11.64
C PHE A 227 -7.39 -23.69 -11.91
N TRP A 228 -6.41 -23.11 -11.21
CA TRP A 228 -5.02 -23.47 -11.40
C TRP A 228 -4.73 -24.85 -10.76
N HIS A 229 -4.35 -25.82 -11.59
CA HIS A 229 -4.00 -27.18 -11.16
C HIS A 229 -2.49 -27.40 -11.01
N GLY A 230 -1.66 -26.46 -11.48
CA GLY A 230 -0.21 -26.63 -11.51
C GLY A 230 0.44 -26.48 -10.13
N GLU A 231 1.62 -27.07 -9.99
CA GLU A 231 2.51 -26.74 -8.88
C GLU A 231 2.85 -25.26 -8.97
N GLY A 232 2.52 -24.49 -7.92
CA GLY A 232 2.81 -23.06 -7.90
C GLY A 232 4.29 -22.81 -8.18
N VAL A 233 4.59 -21.89 -9.10
CA VAL A 233 5.97 -21.41 -9.28
C VAL A 233 6.32 -20.66 -8.01
N SER A 234 7.14 -21.28 -7.17
CA SER A 234 7.65 -20.65 -5.96
C SER A 234 8.91 -19.87 -6.30
N HIS A 235 8.97 -18.64 -5.81
CA HIS A 235 10.25 -17.97 -5.73
C HIS A 235 10.96 -18.52 -4.48
N HIS A 236 12.14 -19.12 -4.64
CA HIS A 236 12.98 -19.47 -3.49
C HIS A 236 13.37 -18.19 -2.76
N LEU A 237 12.65 -17.91 -1.68
CA LEU A 237 12.78 -16.67 -0.93
C LEU A 237 13.51 -16.93 0.40
N PRO A 238 14.17 -15.89 0.96
CA PRO A 238 14.77 -15.97 2.28
C PRO A 238 13.74 -16.39 3.32
N ARG A 239 14.20 -17.14 4.32
CA ARG A 239 13.35 -17.56 5.45
C ARG A 239 12.83 -16.34 6.20
N HIS A 240 11.56 -16.37 6.59
CA HIS A 240 10.97 -15.41 7.50
C HIS A 240 10.75 -16.07 8.85
N ASP A 241 11.56 -15.67 9.83
CA ASP A 241 11.56 -16.30 11.16
C ASP A 241 10.52 -15.70 12.11
N HIS A 242 9.93 -14.54 11.75
CA HIS A 242 8.97 -13.83 12.61
C HIS A 242 7.53 -13.85 12.08
N LEU A 243 7.31 -14.25 10.84
CA LEU A 243 5.98 -14.22 10.22
C LEU A 243 5.11 -15.34 10.78
N ARG A 244 4.11 -14.95 11.59
CA ARG A 244 3.21 -15.86 12.33
C ARG A 244 1.82 -15.92 11.73
N ILE A 245 1.32 -14.79 11.22
CA ILE A 245 -0.06 -14.64 10.77
C ILE A 245 -0.09 -14.25 9.29
N VAL A 246 -0.84 -15.01 8.50
CA VAL A 246 -1.13 -14.69 7.10
C VAL A 246 -2.62 -14.81 6.87
N TYR A 247 -3.24 -13.72 6.43
CA TYR A 247 -4.65 -13.67 6.10
C TYR A 247 -4.86 -13.13 4.69
N MET A 248 -5.68 -13.81 3.89
CA MET A 248 -5.90 -13.44 2.49
C MET A 248 -7.37 -13.52 2.11
N THR A 249 -8.00 -12.38 1.82
CA THR A 249 -9.39 -12.32 1.37
C THR A 249 -9.48 -12.18 -0.15
N GLY A 250 -10.63 -12.55 -0.72
CA GLY A 250 -10.83 -12.64 -2.17
C GLY A 250 -9.96 -13.71 -2.85
N PHE A 251 -9.57 -14.75 -2.10
CA PHE A 251 -8.71 -15.81 -2.60
C PHE A 251 -9.52 -16.84 -3.41
N ARG A 252 -9.20 -16.99 -4.69
CA ARG A 252 -9.89 -17.91 -5.62
C ARG A 252 -8.96 -18.93 -6.25
N CYS A 253 -7.74 -19.12 -5.72
CA CYS A 253 -6.76 -20.06 -6.26
C CYS A 253 -6.31 -19.77 -7.71
N TYR A 254 -6.37 -18.51 -8.16
CA TYR A 254 -5.71 -18.13 -9.41
C TYR A 254 -4.20 -18.35 -9.33
N ARG A 255 -3.55 -18.60 -10.46
CA ARG A 255 -2.13 -18.96 -10.55
C ARG A 255 -1.22 -18.05 -9.72
N ALA A 256 -1.36 -16.72 -9.85
CA ALA A 256 -0.54 -15.77 -9.09
C ALA A 256 -0.84 -15.76 -7.59
N GLN A 257 -2.10 -15.97 -7.20
CA GLN A 257 -2.50 -16.03 -5.79
C GLN A 257 -1.96 -17.30 -5.12
N ALA A 258 -2.13 -18.45 -5.78
CA ALA A 258 -1.62 -19.74 -5.33
C ALA A 258 -0.09 -19.71 -5.25
N GLY A 259 0.58 -19.17 -6.26
CA GLY A 259 2.05 -19.00 -6.28
C GLY A 259 2.56 -18.13 -5.12
N LEU A 260 1.89 -17.00 -4.84
CA LEU A 260 2.25 -16.14 -3.71
C LEU A 260 2.09 -16.90 -2.38
N MET A 261 0.98 -17.61 -2.20
CA MET A 261 0.72 -18.35 -0.97
C MET A 261 1.72 -19.51 -0.79
N CYS A 262 2.03 -20.27 -1.84
CA CYS A 262 3.09 -21.28 -1.80
C CYS A 262 4.44 -20.66 -1.41
N SER A 263 4.81 -19.51 -1.99
CA SER A 263 6.07 -18.83 -1.64
C SER A 263 6.10 -18.46 -0.15
N ILE A 264 5.02 -17.89 0.39
CA ILE A 264 4.89 -17.55 1.82
C ILE A 264 4.98 -18.80 2.71
N LEU A 265 4.29 -19.87 2.32
CA LEU A 265 4.30 -21.15 3.03
C LEU A 265 5.69 -21.79 3.03
N GLU A 266 6.50 -21.62 1.99
CA GLU A 266 7.90 -22.06 1.98
C GLU A 266 8.78 -21.21 2.92
N MET A 267 8.56 -19.89 2.96
CA MET A 267 9.39 -18.95 3.74
C MET A 267 9.17 -19.02 5.25
N GLY A 268 7.91 -19.10 5.70
CA GLY A 268 7.55 -18.74 7.06
C GLY A 268 7.69 -19.87 8.06
N ALA A 269 8.88 -20.13 8.60
CA ALA A 269 9.11 -21.21 9.56
C ALA A 269 8.27 -21.08 10.85
N ALA A 270 7.93 -19.84 11.22
CA ALA A 270 7.14 -19.50 12.41
C ALA A 270 5.63 -19.32 12.14
N LEU A 271 5.13 -19.72 10.96
CA LEU A 271 3.70 -19.57 10.64
C LEU A 271 2.84 -20.40 11.58
N GLU A 272 1.97 -19.72 12.32
CA GLU A 272 1.01 -20.31 13.26
C GLU A 272 -0.40 -20.28 12.70
N HIS A 273 -0.77 -19.19 12.03
CA HIS A 273 -2.12 -18.96 11.53
C HIS A 273 -2.09 -18.57 10.06
N VAL A 274 -2.53 -19.48 9.19
CA VAL A 274 -2.74 -19.21 7.76
C VAL A 274 -4.21 -19.39 7.44
N ALA A 275 -4.83 -18.33 6.93
CA ALA A 275 -6.23 -18.37 6.54
C ALA A 275 -6.48 -17.68 5.19
N VAL A 276 -7.36 -18.30 4.41
CA VAL A 276 -7.85 -17.79 3.13
C VAL A 276 -9.36 -17.65 3.18
N GLU A 277 -9.86 -16.52 2.68
CA GLU A 277 -11.28 -16.21 2.59
C GLU A 277 -11.64 -16.00 1.10
N PRO A 278 -12.57 -16.79 0.53
CA PRO A 278 -12.98 -16.64 -0.87
C PRO A 278 -13.68 -15.31 -1.17
N MET A 279 -14.32 -14.71 -0.17
CA MET A 279 -15.04 -13.46 -0.30
C MET A 279 -14.11 -12.25 -0.14
N THR A 280 -14.42 -11.18 -0.87
CA THR A 280 -13.74 -9.89 -0.70
C THR A 280 -14.36 -9.13 0.48
N ARG A 281 -13.51 -8.41 1.23
CA ARG A 281 -13.95 -7.41 2.22
C ARG A 281 -13.97 -5.99 1.68
N ILE A 282 -13.33 -5.77 0.53
CA ILE A 282 -13.32 -4.49 -0.19
C ILE A 282 -14.61 -4.45 -1.00
N SER A 283 -15.47 -3.46 -0.72
CA SER A 283 -16.79 -3.30 -1.34
C SER A 283 -16.84 -1.95 -2.05
N TYR A 284 -16.42 -1.93 -3.31
CA TYR A 284 -16.73 -0.85 -4.25
C TYR A 284 -17.23 -1.49 -5.54
N ASN A 285 -18.54 -1.34 -5.81
CA ASN A 285 -19.33 -1.91 -6.91
C ASN A 285 -19.70 -3.40 -6.76
N ILE A 286 -20.91 -3.74 -7.25
CA ILE A 286 -21.65 -4.99 -6.96
C ILE A 286 -21.75 -5.92 -8.16
N GLU A 287 -21.28 -5.52 -9.35
CA GLU A 287 -21.58 -6.28 -10.55
C GLU A 287 -20.34 -7.06 -11.02
N LEU A 288 -20.40 -8.38 -10.85
CA LEU A 288 -19.52 -9.43 -11.42
C LEU A 288 -18.24 -9.80 -10.64
N ILE A 289 -18.27 -9.78 -9.30
CA ILE A 289 -17.03 -9.86 -8.52
C ILE A 289 -16.75 -11.26 -7.96
N ASN A 290 -15.65 -11.82 -8.46
CA ASN A 290 -14.83 -12.83 -7.79
C ASN A 290 -15.62 -14.08 -7.44
N SER A 291 -16.41 -14.66 -8.37
CA SER A 291 -17.30 -15.82 -8.12
C SER A 291 -16.92 -17.10 -8.87
N ASP A 292 -15.99 -17.04 -9.82
CA ASP A 292 -15.80 -18.07 -10.86
C ASP A 292 -15.35 -19.45 -10.34
N ILE A 293 -14.56 -19.49 -9.27
CA ILE A 293 -14.03 -20.74 -8.73
C ILE A 293 -14.80 -21.12 -7.46
N PRO A 294 -15.48 -22.28 -7.42
CA PRO A 294 -16.30 -22.65 -6.29
C PRO A 294 -15.46 -23.01 -5.05
N VAL A 295 -16.07 -22.87 -3.87
CA VAL A 295 -15.36 -22.92 -2.57
C VAL A 295 -14.77 -24.30 -2.27
N ASP A 296 -15.40 -25.37 -2.75
CA ASP A 296 -14.89 -26.75 -2.64
C ASP A 296 -13.52 -26.92 -3.30
N LYS A 297 -13.30 -26.28 -4.45
CA LYS A 297 -12.00 -26.27 -5.13
C LYS A 297 -10.93 -25.51 -4.35
N ILE A 298 -11.33 -24.44 -3.66
CA ILE A 298 -10.43 -23.70 -2.77
C ILE A 298 -10.04 -24.56 -1.56
N CYS A 299 -11.00 -25.29 -0.97
CA CYS A 299 -10.74 -26.27 0.08
C CYS A 299 -9.82 -27.40 -0.38
N GLU A 300 -10.03 -27.93 -1.59
CA GLU A 300 -9.17 -28.97 -2.18
C GLU A 300 -7.72 -28.47 -2.34
N TRP A 301 -7.55 -27.25 -2.84
CA TRP A 301 -6.23 -26.61 -2.91
C TRP A 301 -5.60 -26.43 -1.53
N ALA A 302 -6.34 -25.89 -0.56
CA ALA A 302 -5.85 -25.65 0.79
C ALA A 302 -5.41 -26.95 1.48
N HIS A 303 -6.16 -28.04 1.30
CA HIS A 303 -5.81 -29.37 1.82
C HIS A 303 -4.51 -29.90 1.20
N ARG A 304 -4.36 -29.80 -0.13
CA ARG A 304 -3.15 -30.25 -0.83
C ARG A 304 -1.93 -29.42 -0.42
N ALA A 305 -2.06 -28.10 -0.38
CA ALA A 305 -1.00 -27.20 0.07
C ALA A 305 -0.63 -27.46 1.54
N SER A 306 -1.63 -27.67 2.41
CA SER A 306 -1.41 -27.99 3.82
C SER A 306 -0.59 -29.26 4.01
N LYS A 307 -0.93 -30.34 3.28
CA LYS A 307 -0.15 -31.58 3.28
C LYS A 307 1.27 -31.39 2.76
N ARG A 308 1.42 -30.64 1.65
CA ARG A 308 2.73 -30.40 1.02
C ARG A 308 3.68 -29.63 1.93
N PHE A 309 3.20 -28.59 2.60
CA PHE A 309 4.05 -27.70 3.39
C PHE A 309 4.05 -28.01 4.90
N GLY A 310 3.24 -28.97 5.34
CA GLY A 310 3.12 -29.33 6.75
C GLY A 310 2.51 -28.21 7.61
N LYS A 311 1.68 -27.33 7.02
CA LYS A 311 1.10 -26.16 7.68
C LYS A 311 -0.41 -26.17 7.54
N ALA A 312 -1.15 -25.97 8.63
CA ALA A 312 -2.59 -25.89 8.57
C ALA A 312 -3.03 -24.62 7.82
N ILE A 313 -3.95 -24.76 6.86
CA ILE A 313 -4.55 -23.64 6.13
C ILE A 313 -6.05 -23.67 6.38
N THR A 314 -6.56 -22.62 7.01
CA THR A 314 -8.00 -22.47 7.29
C THR A 314 -8.68 -21.80 6.11
N VAL A 315 -9.77 -22.39 5.61
CA VAL A 315 -10.64 -21.73 4.62
C VAL A 315 -11.84 -21.15 5.36
N VAL A 316 -11.92 -19.81 5.39
CA VAL A 316 -13.06 -19.09 5.99
C VAL A 316 -14.26 -19.26 5.07
N LYS A 317 -15.35 -19.81 5.62
CA LYS A 317 -16.59 -19.99 4.86
C LYS A 317 -17.34 -18.66 4.80
N PRO A 318 -17.97 -18.34 3.65
CA PRO A 318 -18.90 -17.22 3.60
C PRO A 318 -20.05 -17.43 4.59
N PRO A 319 -20.60 -16.34 5.16
CA PRO A 319 -21.74 -16.38 6.07
C PRO A 319 -23.01 -16.95 5.43
#